data_AF-A0A1I2R9A5-F1
#
_entry.id   AF-A0A1I2R9A5-F1
#
_cell.length_a   1.000
_cell.length_b   1.000
_cell.length_c   1.000
_cell.angle_alpha   90.00
_cell.angle_beta   90.00
_cell.angle_gamma   90.00
#
_symmetry.space_group_name_H-M   'P 1'
#
loop_
_entity.id
_entity.type
_entity.pdbx_description
1 polymer ?
#
loop_
_entity_poly.entity_id
_entity_poly.type
_entity_poly.pdbx_seq_one_letter_code
_entity_poly.pdbx_strand_id
1 'polypeptide(L)'
;MAHLCPVCGFDGLEEPPYDAMGNPSHEICSCCGFEFGFDDQSQGDSFSDYRKKWLAEGANWFDPARKPENWSLKEQLRRIGVER
;
A
#
# COMPACT_ATOMS: atom_id res chain seq x y z
N MET A 1 15.00 5.55 -4.97
CA MET A 1 13.75 6.19 -5.43
C MET A 1 12.65 5.55 -4.61
N ALA A 2 11.60 6.30 -4.26
CA ALA A 2 10.57 5.81 -3.37
C ALA A 2 9.27 5.69 -4.19
N HIS A 3 8.68 4.50 -4.22
CA HIS A 3 7.55 4.16 -5.07
C HIS A 3 6.23 4.21 -4.29
N LEU A 4 5.13 4.51 -4.98
CA LEU A 4 3.82 4.70 -4.38
C LEU A 4 3.06 3.37 -4.30
N CYS A 5 2.61 3.00 -3.11
CA CYS A 5 1.68 1.92 -2.90
C CYS A 5 0.29 2.33 -3.41
N PRO A 6 -0.28 1.64 -4.42
CA PRO A 6 -1.60 1.97 -4.96
C PRO A 6 -2.73 1.62 -3.98
N VAL A 7 -2.45 0.79 -2.98
CA VAL A 7 -3.43 0.40 -1.94
C VAL A 7 -3.59 1.51 -0.93
N CYS A 8 -2.52 2.03 -0.32
CA CYS A 8 -2.64 2.96 0.79
C CYS A 8 -2.06 4.36 0.54
N GLY A 9 -1.31 4.57 -0.55
CA GLY A 9 -0.66 5.84 -0.89
C GLY A 9 0.65 6.11 -0.14
N PHE A 10 1.19 5.10 0.54
CA PHE A 10 2.54 5.16 1.10
C PHE A 10 3.55 5.31 -0.03
N ASP A 11 4.44 6.28 0.05
CA ASP A 11 5.42 6.62 -0.98
C ASP A 11 6.81 6.06 -0.71
N GLY A 12 6.92 5.05 0.16
CA GLY A 12 8.18 4.48 0.61
C GLY A 12 8.43 3.04 0.17
N LEU A 13 7.80 2.58 -0.91
CA LEU A 13 8.13 1.27 -1.48
C LEU A 13 9.55 1.31 -2.09
N GLU A 14 10.30 0.21 -1.90
CA GLU A 14 11.66 0.03 -2.39
C GLU A 14 11.68 -0.21 -3.91
N GLU A 15 10.66 -0.90 -4.43
CA GLU A 15 10.48 -1.21 -5.85
C GLU A 15 9.09 -0.73 -6.35
N PRO A 16 8.93 -0.48 -7.66
CA PRO A 16 7.61 -0.23 -8.20
C PRO A 16 6.72 -1.47 -8.00
N PRO A 17 5.42 -1.31 -7.67
CA PRO A 17 4.51 -2.45 -7.47
C PRO A 17 4.55 -3.49 -8.61
N TYR A 18 4.69 -2.99 -9.85
CA TYR A 18 4.91 -3.81 -11.05
C TYR A 18 5.95 -3.12 -11.94
N ASP A 19 6.77 -3.93 -12.58
CA ASP A 19 7.71 -3.45 -13.59
C ASP A 19 7.01 -3.11 -14.93
N ALA A 20 7.79 -2.67 -15.92
CA ALA A 20 7.26 -2.33 -17.24
C ALA A 20 6.70 -3.53 -18.03
N MET A 21 7.01 -4.76 -17.63
CA MET A 21 6.50 -6.00 -18.21
C MET A 21 5.27 -6.53 -17.45
N GLY A 22 4.88 -5.88 -16.35
CA GLY A 22 3.76 -6.29 -15.51
C GLY A 22 4.12 -7.37 -14.49
N ASN A 23 5.41 -7.65 -14.25
CA ASN A 23 5.81 -8.56 -13.18
C ASN A 23 5.67 -7.85 -11.82
N PRO A 24 5.08 -8.48 -10.80
CA PRO A 24 4.96 -7.90 -9.47
C PRO A 24 6.34 -7.81 -8.79
N SER A 25 6.51 -6.83 -7.90
CA SER A 25 7.74 -6.72 -7.10
C SER A 25 7.86 -7.77 -5.99
N HIS A 26 6.75 -8.40 -5.58
CA HIS A 26 6.68 -9.22 -4.36
C HIS A 26 7.03 -8.47 -3.07
N GLU A 27 7.11 -7.14 -3.14
CA GLU A 27 7.32 -6.30 -1.96
C GLU A 27 6.06 -6.28 -1.09
N ILE A 28 6.25 -6.35 0.23
CA ILE A 28 5.20 -6.15 1.22
C ILE A 28 5.21 -4.69 1.65
N CYS A 29 4.13 -3.96 1.38
CA CYS A 29 4.00 -2.58 1.79
C CYS A 29 4.08 -2.45 3.33
N SER A 30 5.13 -1.80 3.84
CA SER A 30 5.32 -1.62 5.29
C SER A 30 4.20 -0.82 5.97
N CYS A 31 3.40 -0.07 5.20
CA CYS A 31 2.23 0.63 5.70
C CYS A 31 1.01 -0.28 5.78
N CYS A 32 0.48 -0.78 4.66
CA CYS A 32 -0.80 -1.51 4.69
C CYS A 32 -0.68 -3.03 4.70
N GLY A 33 0.51 -3.59 4.54
CA GLY A 33 0.76 -5.03 4.55
C GLY A 33 0.41 -5.76 3.24
N PHE A 34 0.09 -5.01 2.17
CA PHE A 34 -0.21 -5.61 0.88
C PHE A 34 1.05 -6.17 0.21
N GLU A 35 1.01 -7.42 -0.23
CA GLU A 35 2.06 -8.09 -0.98
C GLU A 35 1.70 -8.18 -2.47
N PHE A 36 2.46 -7.49 -3.32
CA PHE A 36 2.21 -7.48 -4.76
C PHE A 36 2.50 -8.83 -5.41
N GLY A 37 1.59 -9.34 -6.23
CA GLY A 37 1.65 -10.69 -6.83
C GLY A 37 1.05 -11.77 -5.95
N PHE A 38 1.02 -11.59 -4.63
CA PHE A 38 0.35 -12.53 -3.73
C PHE A 38 -1.10 -12.11 -3.47
N ASP A 39 -1.34 -10.94 -2.89
CA ASP A 39 -2.68 -10.53 -2.50
C ASP A 39 -3.58 -10.28 -3.73
N ASP A 40 -3.07 -9.63 -4.79
CA ASP A 40 -3.86 -9.38 -6.00
C ASP A 40 -3.97 -10.58 -6.94
N GLN A 41 -2.88 -11.29 -7.22
CA GLN A 41 -2.91 -12.35 -8.24
C GLN A 41 -3.24 -13.72 -7.64
N SER A 42 -2.65 -14.06 -6.48
CA SER A 42 -2.85 -15.37 -5.86
C SER A 42 -4.11 -15.43 -5.00
N GLN A 43 -4.40 -14.37 -4.22
CA GLN A 43 -5.62 -14.26 -3.41
C GLN A 43 -6.79 -13.60 -4.15
N GLY A 44 -6.52 -12.82 -5.21
CA GLY A 44 -7.56 -12.18 -6.02
C GLY A 44 -8.10 -10.87 -5.44
N ASP A 45 -7.43 -10.26 -4.46
CA ASP A 45 -7.88 -9.00 -3.85
C ASP A 45 -7.61 -7.82 -4.78
N SER A 46 -8.62 -6.98 -5.00
CA SER A 46 -8.39 -5.68 -5.62
C SER A 46 -7.71 -4.73 -4.65
N PHE A 47 -6.88 -3.81 -5.14
CA PHE A 47 -6.27 -2.77 -4.30
C PHE A 47 -7.32 -1.95 -3.53
N SER A 48 -8.48 -1.73 -4.14
CA SER A 48 -9.56 -0.97 -3.52
C SER A 48 -10.23 -1.74 -2.38
N ASP A 49 -10.41 -3.06 -2.52
CA ASP A 49 -11.07 -3.88 -1.52
C ASP A 49 -10.14 -4.15 -0.35
N TYR A 50 -8.86 -4.44 -0.61
CA TYR A 50 -7.87 -4.54 0.44
C TYR A 50 -7.74 -3.22 1.22
N ARG A 51 -7.71 -2.06 0.52
CA ARG A 51 -7.73 -0.75 1.18
C ARG A 51 -8.93 -0.60 2.12
N LYS A 52 -10.14 -1.00 1.70
CA LYS A 52 -11.33 -0.95 2.56
C LYS A 52 -11.16 -1.81 3.82
N LYS A 53 -10.62 -3.03 3.68
CA LYS A 53 -10.32 -3.92 4.83
C LYS A 53 -9.34 -3.24 5.80
N TRP A 54 -8.20 -2.80 5.29
CA TRP A 54 -7.18 -2.08 6.05
C TRP A 54 -7.73 -0.82 6.76
N LEU A 55 -8.57 -0.04 6.08
CA LEU A 55 -9.22 1.14 6.66
C LEU A 55 -10.23 0.77 7.76
N ALA A 56 -11.00 -0.32 7.58
CA ALA A 56 -11.95 -0.82 8.56
C ALA A 56 -11.25 -1.31 9.84
N GLU A 57 -10.02 -1.81 9.71
CA GLU A 57 -9.17 -2.22 10.83
C GLU A 57 -8.47 -1.04 11.54
N GLY A 58 -8.63 0.19 11.04
CA GLY A 58 -8.08 1.40 11.66
C GLY A 58 -6.81 1.93 10.98
N ALA A 59 -6.51 1.48 9.76
CA ALA A 59 -5.31 1.86 9.02
C ALA A 59 -4.01 1.56 9.78
N ASN A 60 -3.96 0.38 10.40
CA ASN A 60 -2.80 -0.07 11.18
C ASN A 60 -1.58 -0.23 10.28
N TRP A 61 -0.42 0.19 10.78
CA TRP A 61 0.83 -0.01 10.07
C TRP A 61 1.29 -1.46 10.21
N PHE A 62 1.61 -2.10 9.09
CA PHE A 62 2.14 -3.47 9.08
C PHE A 62 3.50 -3.56 9.77
N ASP A 63 4.39 -2.59 9.51
CA ASP A 63 5.61 -2.36 10.27
C ASP A 63 5.52 -1.01 11.02
N PRO A 64 5.11 -1.04 12.31
CA PRO A 64 4.98 0.18 13.11
C PRO A 64 6.29 0.97 13.26
N ALA A 65 7.46 0.32 13.13
CA ALA A 65 8.75 0.99 13.28
C ALA A 65 9.06 1.90 12.07
N ARG A 66 8.42 1.67 10.91
CA ARG A 66 8.54 2.52 9.72
C ARG A 66 7.51 3.65 9.67
N LYS A 67 6.58 3.73 10.63
CA LYS A 67 5.57 4.78 10.67
C LYS A 67 6.22 6.15 10.98
N PRO A 68 6.06 7.17 10.12
CA PRO A 68 6.55 8.51 10.42
C PRO A 68 5.84 9.13 11.63
N GLU A 69 6.57 9.91 12.45
CA GLU A 69 6.00 10.58 13.62
C GLU A 69 4.82 11.50 13.28
N ASN A 70 4.94 12.26 12.18
CA ASN A 70 3.91 13.20 11.71
C ASN A 70 3.01 12.60 10.62
N TRP A 71 2.78 11.29 10.66
CA TRP A 71 1.98 10.60 9.65
C TRP A 71 0.52 11.07 9.64
N SER A 72 0.02 11.41 8.45
CA SER A 72 -1.38 11.75 8.20
C SER A 72 -2.00 10.78 7.21
N LEU A 73 -3.00 10.03 7.66
CA LEU A 73 -3.75 9.11 6.80
C LEU A 73 -4.41 9.85 5.62
N LYS A 74 -4.99 11.02 5.89
CA LYS A 74 -5.67 11.82 4.87
C LYS A 74 -4.72 12.24 3.75
N GLU A 75 -3.53 12.72 4.12
CA GLU A 75 -2.53 13.13 3.14
C GLU A 75 -2.02 11.93 2.34
N GLN A 76 -1.81 10.78 2.99
CA GLN A 76 -1.38 9.56 2.32
C GLN A 76 -2.41 9.09 1.28
N LEU A 77 -3.69 9.05 1.63
CA LEU A 77 -4.77 8.65 0.73
C LEU A 77 -4.96 9.64 -0.44
N ARG A 78 -4.73 10.93 -0.21
CA ARG A 78 -4.83 11.96 -1.27
C ARG A 78 -3.88 11.69 -2.44
N ARG A 79 -2.71 11.10 -2.18
CA ARG A 79 -1.71 10.76 -3.22
C ARG A 79 -2.23 9.75 -4.24
N ILE A 80 -3.23 8.97 -3.89
CA ILE A 80 -3.88 7.98 -4.75
C ILE A 80 -5.33 8.38 -5.11
N GLY A 81 -5.69 9.65 -4.92
CA GLY A 81 -7.02 10.18 -5.27
C GLY A 81 -8.16 9.67 -4.39
N VAL A 82 -7.88 9.22 -3.17
CA VAL A 82 -8.89 8.75 -2.21
C VAL A 82 -9.15 9.84 -1.18
N GLU A 83 -10.40 10.27 -1.04
CA GLU A 83 -10.82 11.24 -0.04
C GLU A 83 -11.47 10.53 1.16
N ARG A 84 -11.06 10.91 2.37
CA ARG A 84 -11.64 10.48 3.66
C ARG A 84 -11.84 11.68 4.57
#